data_AF-A0A1H9T5R7-F1
#
_entry.id   AF-A0A1H9T5R7-F1
#
_cell.length_a   1.000
_cell.length_b   1.000
_cell.length_c   1.000
_cell.angle_alpha   90.00
_cell.angle_beta   90.00
_cell.angle_gamma   90.00
#
_symmetry.space_group_name_H-M   'P 1'
#
loop_
_entity.id
_entity.type
_entity.pdbx_description
1 polymer ?
#
loop_
_entity_poly.entity_id
_entity_poly.type
_entity_poly.pdbx_seq_one_letter_code
_entity_poly.pdbx_strand_id
1 'polypeptide(L)'
;MTEAVGGDRAGTGGAPGAAEAAVPAAAEGPVGTPAETPAETYEVQEAEEERGAAAEPAGSDGVAELALKPALEAVLMVVDEPATAEHLAKVLERRPREVSDALRELADAYTVEGRGFELRLVAGGWRFYTRGDYADAVERFVLDGQQARLTQAALETLAVVAYRQPVSRSRVSAVRGVNCDGVMRTLLQRGLLEEAGTEPETGAILYRTTHYFLERMGLRGLDELPELAPFLPEAEAVEGETQEGMPSFDVDDPSPDSQTEH
;
A
#
# COMPACT_ATOMS: atom_id res chain seq x y z
N MET A 1 -15.83 -66.84 2.45
CA MET A 1 -14.52 -67.52 2.35
C MET A 1 -13.46 -66.44 2.35
N THR A 2 -12.57 -66.27 3.30
CA THR A 2 -12.21 -67.01 4.52
C THR A 2 -11.24 -66.12 5.32
N GLU A 3 -11.40 -66.10 6.65
CA GLU A 3 -10.44 -65.87 7.77
C GLU A 3 -9.21 -64.94 7.60
N ALA A 4 -8.94 -63.97 8.48
CA ALA A 4 -8.70 -63.95 9.94
C ALA A 4 -7.26 -64.31 10.37
N VAL A 5 -6.90 -63.79 11.56
CA VAL A 5 -5.67 -63.98 12.38
C VAL A 5 -4.59 -62.90 12.16
N GLY A 6 -4.06 -62.17 13.16
CA GLY A 6 -4.17 -62.26 14.62
C GLY A 6 -2.78 -62.14 15.28
N GLY A 7 -2.72 -61.49 16.46
CA GLY A 7 -1.60 -61.54 17.43
C GLY A 7 -0.77 -60.26 17.51
N ASP A 8 -0.89 -59.37 18.50
CA ASP A 8 -0.79 -59.47 19.98
C ASP A 8 0.65 -59.62 20.53
N ARG A 9 0.99 -58.70 21.47
CA ARG A 9 1.86 -58.78 22.66
C ARG A 9 2.30 -57.37 23.06
N ALA A 10 1.75 -56.70 24.09
CA ALA A 10 1.84 -56.96 25.54
C ALA A 10 3.26 -56.78 26.11
N GLY A 11 3.51 -55.66 26.81
CA GLY A 11 3.93 -55.63 28.23
C GLY A 11 5.32 -55.00 28.37
N THR A 12 5.77 -54.33 29.45
CA THR A 12 5.37 -54.27 30.87
C THR A 12 6.26 -53.26 31.61
N GLY A 13 5.74 -52.63 32.69
CA GLY A 13 6.49 -52.18 33.90
C GLY A 13 7.39 -50.95 33.77
N GLY A 14 7.57 -50.07 34.75
CA GLY A 14 7.20 -49.98 36.16
C GLY A 14 7.88 -48.74 36.76
N ALA A 15 7.22 -48.05 37.70
CA ALA A 15 7.77 -46.97 38.54
C ALA A 15 8.51 -47.59 39.77
N PRO A 16 8.90 -46.84 40.83
CA PRO A 16 9.54 -45.53 41.00
C PRO A 16 10.85 -45.67 41.87
N GLY A 17 11.56 -44.58 42.19
CA GLY A 17 12.67 -44.63 43.17
C GLY A 17 13.25 -43.26 43.54
N ALA A 18 13.34 -43.01 44.84
CA ALA A 18 13.74 -41.75 45.49
C ALA A 18 15.10 -41.88 46.23
N ALA A 19 15.56 -40.73 46.77
CA ALA A 19 16.60 -40.54 47.80
C ALA A 19 18.08 -40.70 47.32
N GLU A 20 19.12 -40.08 47.88
CA GLU A 20 19.37 -39.28 49.09
C GLU A 20 20.80 -38.73 49.00
N ALA A 21 21.12 -37.60 49.64
CA ALA A 21 22.39 -37.29 50.33
C ALA A 21 22.37 -35.79 50.71
N ALA A 22 22.19 -35.34 51.95
CA ALA A 22 22.91 -35.56 53.21
C ALA A 22 23.70 -34.29 53.61
N VAL A 23 23.42 -33.85 54.84
CA VAL A 23 23.81 -32.64 55.60
C VAL A 23 25.26 -32.74 56.13
N PRO A 24 25.89 -31.71 56.77
CA PRO A 24 25.59 -31.30 58.17
C PRO A 24 25.68 -29.76 58.46
N ALA A 25 24.80 -29.21 59.32
CA ALA A 25 24.98 -28.81 60.74
C ALA A 25 25.69 -27.43 60.94
N ALA A 26 25.39 -26.53 61.88
CA ALA A 26 24.64 -26.50 63.15
C ALA A 26 24.22 -25.01 63.40
N ALA A 27 22.97 -24.69 63.78
CA ALA A 27 22.43 -24.51 65.14
C ALA A 27 23.21 -23.54 66.07
N GLU A 28 22.59 -22.41 66.44
CA GLU A 28 22.42 -21.87 67.81
C GLU A 28 21.21 -20.91 67.86
N GLY A 29 20.43 -20.94 68.95
CA GLY A 29 19.16 -20.21 69.15
C GLY A 29 19.32 -18.82 69.83
N PRO A 30 18.36 -18.40 70.68
CA PRO A 30 17.07 -17.84 70.28
C PRO A 30 16.74 -16.48 70.96
N VAL A 31 15.50 -16.01 70.75
CA VAL A 31 14.67 -15.08 71.58
C VAL A 31 14.51 -13.64 71.10
N GLY A 32 13.24 -13.21 70.98
CA GLY A 32 12.81 -11.80 71.16
C GLY A 32 11.77 -11.30 70.17
N THR A 33 10.50 -11.21 70.59
CA THR A 33 9.46 -10.28 70.07
C THR A 33 9.17 -9.29 71.22
N PRO A 34 8.55 -8.09 71.08
CA PRO A 34 7.80 -7.50 69.96
C PRO A 34 8.04 -5.97 69.69
N ALA A 35 7.34 -5.45 68.65
CA ALA A 35 6.75 -4.10 68.46
C ALA A 35 7.55 -2.78 68.68
N GLU A 36 7.55 -1.89 67.68
CA GLU A 36 7.07 -0.48 67.70
C GLU A 36 7.48 0.30 66.42
N THR A 37 6.54 1.07 65.84
CA THR A 37 6.66 2.11 64.78
C THR A 37 7.30 3.42 65.36
N PRO A 38 7.57 4.56 64.65
CA PRO A 38 7.53 4.94 63.22
C PRO A 38 8.71 5.84 62.72
N ALA A 39 8.60 6.33 61.46
CA ALA A 39 9.02 7.65 60.93
C ALA A 39 10.00 7.66 59.73
N GLU A 40 9.52 8.25 58.62
CA GLU A 40 10.12 9.21 57.65
C GLU A 40 11.65 9.31 57.57
N THR A 41 12.35 9.51 56.45
CA THR A 41 12.14 9.88 55.03
C THR A 41 13.58 10.01 54.51
N TYR A 42 13.92 9.70 53.25
CA TYR A 42 14.90 10.47 52.48
C TYR A 42 14.77 10.07 51.00
N GLU A 43 14.26 11.00 50.20
CA GLU A 43 14.24 10.94 48.74
C GLU A 43 15.66 11.12 48.19
N VAL A 44 15.98 10.40 47.12
CA VAL A 44 17.04 10.78 46.18
C VAL A 44 16.54 10.57 44.76
N GLN A 45 16.73 11.64 43.98
CA GLN A 45 16.22 11.91 42.65
C GLN A 45 16.81 10.98 41.58
N GLU A 46 15.94 10.44 40.73
CA GLU A 46 16.34 9.79 39.47
C GLU A 46 16.43 10.85 38.36
N ALA A 47 17.53 10.77 37.61
CA ALA A 47 17.87 11.65 36.52
C ALA A 47 16.98 11.40 35.29
N GLU A 48 16.47 12.49 34.72
CA GLU A 48 15.69 12.54 33.50
C GLU A 48 16.55 12.20 32.28
N GLU A 49 16.29 11.06 31.63
CA GLU A 49 16.66 10.83 30.23
C GLU A 49 15.50 11.31 29.34
N GLU A 50 15.62 12.53 28.81
CA GLU A 50 14.82 13.01 27.68
C GLU A 50 15.12 12.15 26.44
N ARG A 51 14.32 11.13 26.22
CA ARG A 51 14.18 10.47 24.91
C ARG A 51 13.03 11.15 24.17
N GLY A 52 13.38 11.80 23.07
CA GLY A 52 12.49 12.60 22.23
C GLY A 52 11.15 11.93 21.97
N ALA A 53 10.09 12.70 22.24
CA ALA A 53 8.73 12.41 21.87
C ALA A 53 8.65 12.16 20.35
N ALA A 54 8.50 10.89 19.98
CA ALA A 54 7.81 10.55 18.76
C ALA A 54 6.39 11.10 18.91
N ALA A 55 5.94 11.92 17.95
CA ALA A 55 4.60 12.45 17.93
C ALA A 55 3.58 11.30 18.09
N GLU A 56 2.86 11.29 19.20
CA GLU A 56 1.72 10.41 19.36
C GLU A 56 0.67 10.78 18.30
N PRO A 57 0.13 9.82 17.53
CA PRO A 57 -0.95 10.13 16.63
C PRO A 57 -2.16 10.54 17.47
N ALA A 58 -2.59 11.79 17.28
CA ALA A 58 -3.78 12.33 17.89
C ALA A 58 -5.02 11.47 17.55
N GLY A 59 -5.64 10.87 18.58
CA GLY A 59 -7.04 10.45 18.61
C GLY A 59 -7.31 8.94 18.48
N SER A 60 -7.16 8.16 19.57
CA SER A 60 -7.63 6.77 19.65
C SER A 60 -8.91 6.57 20.48
N ASP A 61 -9.58 7.63 20.94
CA ASP A 61 -10.67 7.51 21.93
C ASP A 61 -12.02 7.01 21.37
N GLY A 62 -12.07 6.44 20.16
CA GLY A 62 -13.34 6.02 19.54
C GLY A 62 -13.29 4.76 18.69
N VAL A 63 -12.10 4.20 18.39
CA VAL A 63 -12.01 2.99 17.56
C VAL A 63 -12.69 1.82 18.25
N ALA A 64 -12.52 1.72 19.56
CA ALA A 64 -13.19 0.76 20.40
C ALA A 64 -14.71 1.00 20.57
N GLU A 65 -15.30 2.05 20.02
CA GLU A 65 -16.74 2.29 20.08
C GLU A 65 -17.44 2.00 18.74
N LEU A 66 -16.66 1.83 17.66
CA LEU A 66 -17.19 1.51 16.34
C LEU A 66 -17.92 0.17 16.32
N ALA A 67 -18.96 0.11 15.49
CA ALA A 67 -19.64 -1.14 15.17
C ALA A 67 -18.65 -2.13 14.54
N LEU A 68 -18.47 -3.29 15.18
CA LEU A 68 -17.37 -4.21 14.87
C LEU A 68 -17.37 -4.68 13.41
N LYS A 69 -18.52 -5.09 12.88
CA LYS A 69 -18.63 -5.63 11.52
C LYS A 69 -18.31 -4.56 10.45
N PRO A 70 -18.94 -3.36 10.45
CA PRO A 70 -18.54 -2.27 9.55
C PRO A 70 -17.07 -1.85 9.69
N ALA A 71 -16.52 -1.86 10.91
CA ALA A 71 -15.12 -1.53 11.13
C ALA A 71 -14.19 -2.59 10.50
N LEU A 72 -14.51 -3.88 10.64
CA LEU A 72 -13.78 -4.97 9.98
C LEU A 72 -13.86 -4.86 8.45
N GLU A 73 -15.02 -4.55 7.90
CA GLU A 73 -15.20 -4.31 6.46
C GLU A 73 -14.29 -3.19 5.95
N ALA A 74 -14.29 -2.05 6.65
CA ALA A 74 -13.49 -0.89 6.28
C ALA A 74 -11.99 -1.20 6.31
N VAL A 75 -11.51 -1.88 7.37
CA VAL A 75 -10.11 -2.28 7.48
C VAL A 75 -9.75 -3.29 6.39
N LEU A 76 -10.55 -4.34 6.20
CA LEU A 76 -10.29 -5.40 5.21
C LEU A 76 -10.38 -4.91 3.76
N MET A 77 -11.07 -3.80 3.50
CA MET A 77 -11.12 -3.18 2.17
C MET A 77 -9.77 -2.61 1.74
N VAL A 78 -8.94 -2.17 2.70
CA VAL A 78 -7.66 -1.50 2.42
C VAL A 78 -6.43 -2.39 2.60
N VAL A 79 -6.57 -3.63 3.06
CA VAL A 79 -5.41 -4.52 3.25
C VAL A 79 -4.91 -5.15 1.95
N ASP A 80 -3.61 -5.02 1.73
CA ASP A 80 -2.91 -5.58 0.56
C ASP A 80 -2.44 -7.03 0.78
N GLU A 81 -2.59 -7.58 1.98
CA GLU A 81 -2.22 -8.95 2.37
C GLU A 81 -3.25 -9.55 3.34
N PRO A 82 -3.35 -10.90 3.48
CA PRO A 82 -4.26 -11.52 4.44
C PRO A 82 -4.00 -11.07 5.88
N ALA A 83 -5.01 -10.51 6.55
CA ALA A 83 -4.90 -9.96 7.89
C ALA A 83 -5.33 -10.99 8.95
N THR A 84 -4.48 -11.27 9.94
CA THR A 84 -4.83 -12.23 11.01
C THR A 84 -5.88 -11.64 11.96
N ALA A 85 -6.67 -12.50 12.60
CA ALA A 85 -7.66 -12.06 13.58
C ALA A 85 -7.00 -11.34 14.78
N GLU A 86 -5.79 -11.75 15.15
CA GLU A 86 -4.99 -11.12 16.21
C GLU A 86 -4.58 -9.69 15.84
N HIS A 87 -4.16 -9.47 14.59
CA HIS A 87 -3.78 -8.15 14.11
C HIS A 87 -5.00 -7.22 14.04
N LEU A 88 -6.11 -7.70 13.47
CA LEU A 88 -7.37 -6.96 13.39
C LEU A 88 -7.92 -6.61 14.79
N ALA A 89 -7.81 -7.53 15.74
CA ALA A 89 -8.22 -7.29 17.13
C ALA A 89 -7.37 -6.22 17.81
N LYS A 90 -6.08 -6.16 17.52
CA LYS A 90 -5.20 -5.12 18.04
C LYS A 90 -5.53 -3.75 17.46
N VAL A 91 -5.79 -3.66 16.15
CA VAL A 91 -6.13 -2.41 15.46
C VAL A 91 -7.50 -1.88 15.89
N LEU A 92 -8.47 -2.77 16.09
CA LEU A 92 -9.84 -2.40 16.48
C LEU A 92 -10.08 -2.34 17.99
N GLU A 93 -9.05 -2.63 18.80
CA GLU A 93 -9.13 -2.67 20.27
C GLU A 93 -10.27 -3.60 20.75
N ARG A 94 -10.25 -4.84 20.25
CA ARG A 94 -11.25 -5.88 20.50
C ARG A 94 -10.62 -7.17 20.97
N ARG A 95 -11.42 -8.10 21.47
CA ARG A 95 -10.91 -9.44 21.78
C ARG A 95 -10.74 -10.26 20.50
N PRO A 96 -9.66 -11.04 20.33
CA PRO A 96 -9.45 -11.86 19.13
C PRO A 96 -10.59 -12.84 18.82
N ARG A 97 -11.28 -13.35 19.85
CA ARG A 97 -12.46 -14.21 19.68
C ARG A 97 -13.63 -13.46 19.04
N GLU A 98 -13.95 -12.27 19.54
CA GLU A 98 -15.04 -11.43 19.01
C GLU A 98 -14.81 -11.09 17.53
N VAL A 99 -13.55 -10.77 17.18
CA VAL A 99 -13.15 -10.53 15.79
C VAL A 99 -13.29 -11.79 14.94
N SER A 100 -12.80 -12.92 15.42
CA SER A 100 -12.88 -14.19 14.68
C SER A 100 -14.33 -14.61 14.41
N ASP A 101 -15.21 -14.42 15.39
CA ASP A 101 -16.63 -14.76 15.26
C ASP A 101 -17.34 -13.80 14.31
N ALA A 102 -17.09 -12.49 14.43
CA ALA A 102 -17.63 -11.49 13.51
C ALA A 102 -17.17 -11.71 12.06
N LEU A 103 -15.92 -12.13 11.82
CA LEU A 103 -15.40 -12.44 10.49
C LEU A 103 -16.10 -13.65 9.86
N ARG A 104 -16.36 -14.70 10.65
CA ARG A 104 -17.12 -15.87 10.17
C ARG A 104 -18.56 -15.50 9.82
N GLU A 105 -19.21 -14.74 10.71
CA GLU A 105 -20.57 -14.26 10.46
C GLU A 105 -20.67 -13.39 9.20
N LEU A 106 -19.67 -12.54 8.94
CA LEU A 106 -19.60 -11.75 7.71
C LEU A 106 -19.40 -12.62 6.47
N ALA A 107 -18.49 -13.59 6.53
CA ALA A 107 -18.24 -14.52 5.43
C ALA A 107 -19.50 -15.33 5.06
N ASP A 108 -20.23 -15.81 6.06
CA ASP A 108 -21.50 -16.51 5.89
C ASP A 108 -22.59 -15.58 5.33
N ALA A 109 -22.73 -14.38 5.89
CA ALA A 109 -23.71 -13.39 5.44
C ALA A 109 -23.51 -13.04 3.96
N TYR A 110 -22.28 -12.72 3.52
CA TYR A 110 -22.01 -12.43 2.11
C TYR A 110 -22.27 -13.61 1.18
N THR A 111 -22.16 -14.83 1.70
CA THR A 111 -22.49 -16.06 0.96
C THR A 111 -23.98 -16.26 0.81
N VAL A 112 -24.75 -16.06 1.87
CA VAL A 112 -26.22 -16.12 1.83
C VAL A 112 -26.80 -15.01 0.96
N GLU A 113 -26.23 -13.81 1.03
CA GLU A 113 -26.67 -12.65 0.24
C GLU A 113 -26.30 -12.74 -1.25
N GLY A 114 -25.43 -13.68 -1.64
CA GLY A 114 -24.98 -13.81 -3.04
C GLY A 114 -24.16 -12.61 -3.54
N ARG A 115 -23.33 -12.01 -2.67
CA ARG A 115 -22.46 -10.87 -3.05
C ARG A 115 -21.40 -11.30 -4.07
N GLY A 116 -21.01 -10.41 -4.98
CA GLY A 116 -19.96 -10.67 -5.99
C GLY A 116 -18.53 -10.82 -5.44
N PHE A 117 -18.34 -10.56 -4.15
CA PHE A 117 -17.12 -10.78 -3.41
C PHE A 117 -17.39 -11.75 -2.25
N GLU A 118 -16.32 -12.31 -1.71
CA GLU A 118 -16.34 -13.21 -0.57
C GLU A 118 -15.16 -12.94 0.36
N LEU A 119 -15.39 -13.21 1.64
CA LEU A 119 -14.37 -13.10 2.67
C LEU A 119 -13.81 -14.50 2.93
N ARG A 120 -12.51 -14.71 2.67
CA ARG A 120 -11.86 -16.02 2.80
C ARG A 120 -10.76 -16.00 3.87
N LEU A 121 -10.62 -17.13 4.57
CA LEU A 121 -9.49 -17.41 5.46
C LEU A 121 -8.41 -18.18 4.67
N VAL A 122 -7.29 -17.51 4.38
CA VAL A 122 -6.17 -18.07 3.59
C VAL A 122 -4.87 -17.82 4.35
N ALA A 123 -4.02 -18.85 4.47
CA ALA A 123 -2.73 -18.77 5.16
C ALA A 123 -2.80 -18.21 6.60
N GLY A 124 -3.93 -18.43 7.30
CA GLY A 124 -4.15 -17.93 8.66
C GLY A 124 -4.62 -16.47 8.74
N GLY A 125 -4.82 -15.80 7.60
CA GLY A 125 -5.35 -14.44 7.53
C GLY A 125 -6.64 -14.33 6.71
N TRP A 126 -7.39 -13.27 6.95
CA TRP A 126 -8.65 -12.96 6.27
C TRP A 126 -8.44 -11.91 5.19
N ARG A 127 -9.10 -12.10 4.04
CA ARG A 127 -9.09 -11.12 2.95
C ARG A 127 -10.33 -11.24 2.07
N PHE A 128 -10.74 -10.12 1.47
CA PHE A 128 -11.70 -10.11 0.38
C PHE A 128 -11.10 -10.67 -0.92
N TYR A 129 -11.91 -11.47 -1.60
CA TYR A 129 -11.67 -11.96 -2.95
C TYR A 129 -12.93 -11.77 -3.79
N THR A 130 -12.77 -11.70 -5.10
CA THR A 130 -13.90 -11.82 -6.02
C THR A 130 -14.39 -13.26 -6.05
N ARG A 131 -15.71 -13.46 -6.14
CA ARG A 131 -16.26 -14.81 -6.33
C ARG A 131 -15.90 -15.33 -7.72
N GLY A 132 -15.62 -16.63 -7.79
CA GLY A 132 -15.29 -17.31 -9.04
C GLY A 132 -16.38 -17.20 -10.11
N ASP A 133 -17.65 -17.14 -9.70
CA ASP A 133 -18.81 -16.99 -10.60
C ASP A 133 -18.78 -15.70 -11.44
N TYR A 134 -18.00 -14.69 -11.01
CA TYR A 134 -17.84 -13.41 -11.71
C TYR A 134 -16.46 -13.24 -12.34
N ALA A 135 -15.66 -14.32 -12.44
CA ALA A 135 -14.31 -14.28 -12.98
C ALA A 135 -14.26 -13.66 -14.39
N ASP A 136 -15.17 -14.04 -15.29
CA ASP A 136 -15.21 -13.51 -16.66
C ASP A 136 -15.39 -11.98 -16.73
N ALA A 137 -16.18 -11.41 -15.82
CA ALA A 137 -16.42 -9.96 -15.75
C ALA A 137 -15.18 -9.22 -15.23
N VAL A 138 -14.52 -9.78 -14.21
CA VAL A 138 -13.26 -9.26 -13.65
C VAL A 138 -12.15 -9.36 -14.70
N GLU A 139 -12.04 -10.50 -15.38
CA GLU A 139 -11.07 -10.73 -16.46
C GLU A 139 -11.27 -9.71 -17.57
N ARG A 140 -12.50 -9.51 -18.06
CA ARG A 140 -12.78 -8.49 -19.07
C ARG A 140 -12.39 -7.09 -18.61
N PHE A 141 -12.70 -6.70 -17.37
CA PHE A 141 -12.32 -5.39 -16.85
C PHE A 141 -10.79 -5.21 -16.78
N VAL A 142 -10.07 -6.23 -16.30
CA VAL A 142 -8.60 -6.21 -16.22
C VAL A 142 -7.98 -6.17 -17.62
N LEU A 143 -8.49 -6.97 -18.56
CA LEU A 143 -8.02 -7.02 -19.94
C LEU A 143 -8.37 -5.76 -20.73
N ASP A 144 -9.56 -5.18 -20.55
CA ASP A 144 -9.95 -3.90 -21.17
C ASP A 144 -9.08 -2.75 -20.66
N GLY A 145 -8.71 -2.76 -19.37
CA GLY A 145 -7.76 -1.81 -18.78
C GLY A 145 -6.33 -1.93 -19.34
N GLN A 146 -5.92 -3.14 -19.73
CA GLN A 146 -4.64 -3.44 -20.38
C GLN A 146 -4.66 -3.19 -21.91
N GLN A 147 -5.85 -3.06 -22.53
CA GLN A 147 -6.03 -2.87 -23.97
C GLN A 147 -6.51 -1.47 -24.40
N ALA A 148 -6.86 -0.57 -23.49
CA ALA A 148 -7.20 0.81 -23.88
C ALA A 148 -6.01 1.45 -24.61
N ARG A 149 -6.19 1.82 -25.89
CA ARG A 149 -5.16 2.49 -26.70
C ARG A 149 -4.55 3.65 -25.91
N LEU A 150 -3.22 3.77 -25.94
CA LEU A 150 -2.55 4.93 -25.37
C LEU A 150 -3.13 6.19 -26.04
N THR A 151 -3.48 7.18 -25.23
CA THR A 151 -3.88 8.49 -25.77
C THR A 151 -2.71 9.10 -26.52
N GLN A 152 -2.98 10.06 -27.40
CA GLN A 152 -1.92 10.78 -28.11
C GLN A 152 -0.92 11.40 -27.12
N ALA A 153 -1.39 12.00 -26.02
CA ALA A 153 -0.53 12.54 -24.98
C ALA A 153 0.36 11.47 -24.33
N ALA A 154 -0.13 10.24 -24.17
CA ALA A 154 0.67 9.13 -23.65
C ALA A 154 1.70 8.62 -24.65
N LEU A 155 1.36 8.55 -25.94
CA LEU A 155 2.30 8.20 -27.01
C LEU A 155 3.41 9.26 -27.13
N GLU A 156 3.06 10.54 -27.09
CA GLU A 156 4.04 11.64 -27.13
C GLU A 156 4.99 11.59 -25.91
N THR A 157 4.46 11.36 -24.70
CA THR A 157 5.31 11.20 -23.50
C THR A 157 6.22 9.99 -23.62
N LEU A 158 5.66 8.85 -24.05
CA LEU A 158 6.42 7.62 -24.22
C LEU A 158 7.55 7.80 -25.24
N ALA A 159 7.29 8.52 -26.34
CA ALA A 159 8.31 8.86 -27.32
C ALA A 159 9.42 9.73 -26.71
N VAL A 160 9.08 10.77 -25.95
CA VAL A 160 10.09 11.60 -25.28
C VAL A 160 11.01 10.75 -24.38
N VAL A 161 10.45 9.81 -23.62
CA VAL A 161 11.25 8.93 -22.78
C VAL A 161 12.10 7.97 -23.62
N ALA A 162 11.55 7.35 -24.65
CA ALA A 162 12.28 6.42 -25.52
C ALA A 162 13.50 7.06 -26.19
N TYR A 163 13.41 8.32 -26.63
CA TYR A 163 14.51 9.04 -27.28
C TYR A 163 15.48 9.73 -26.32
N ARG A 164 15.07 10.04 -25.08
CA ARG A 164 15.91 10.78 -24.12
C ARG A 164 16.29 10.01 -22.85
N GLN A 165 15.94 8.74 -22.77
CA GLN A 165 16.29 7.92 -21.61
C GLN A 165 17.81 7.82 -21.41
N PRO A 166 18.28 7.75 -20.16
CA PRO A 166 17.51 7.88 -18.92
C PRO A 166 17.11 9.34 -18.64
N VAL A 167 15.82 9.59 -18.33
CA VAL A 167 15.27 10.95 -18.20
C VAL A 167 14.40 11.11 -16.95
N SER A 168 14.48 12.28 -16.29
CA SER A 168 13.67 12.60 -15.12
C SER A 168 12.26 13.08 -15.50
N ARG A 169 11.30 12.89 -14.61
CA ARG A 169 9.90 13.32 -14.81
C ARG A 169 9.78 14.83 -15.12
N SER A 170 10.56 15.65 -14.43
CA SER A 170 10.59 17.10 -14.63
C SER A 170 11.09 17.47 -16.03
N ARG A 171 12.14 16.79 -16.52
CA ARG A 171 12.68 17.01 -17.87
C ARG A 171 11.68 16.57 -18.95
N VAL A 172 10.92 15.51 -18.72
CA VAL A 172 9.82 15.10 -19.63
C VAL A 172 8.71 16.15 -19.69
N SER A 173 8.25 16.65 -18.54
CA SER A 173 7.24 17.73 -18.49
C SER A 173 7.72 18.99 -19.20
N ALA A 174 9.00 19.36 -19.02
CA ALA A 174 9.60 20.52 -19.69
C ALA A 174 9.61 20.37 -21.22
N VAL A 175 10.00 19.20 -21.75
CA VAL A 175 9.98 18.93 -23.19
C VAL A 175 8.56 18.97 -23.76
N ARG A 176 7.57 18.48 -23.01
CA ARG A 176 6.16 18.46 -23.44
C ARG A 176 5.47 19.80 -23.28
N GLY A 177 6.04 20.74 -22.52
CA GLY A 177 5.42 22.03 -22.19
C GLY A 177 4.17 21.93 -21.31
N VAL A 178 3.85 20.74 -20.78
CA VAL A 178 2.66 20.46 -19.97
C VAL A 178 2.97 19.43 -18.89
N ASN A 179 2.16 19.38 -17.83
CA ASN A 179 2.31 18.38 -16.77
C ASN A 179 2.04 16.96 -17.31
N CYS A 180 3.03 16.05 -17.20
CA CYS A 180 2.90 14.66 -17.61
C CYS A 180 2.80 13.64 -16.46
N ASP A 181 2.59 14.04 -15.21
CA ASP A 181 2.63 13.15 -14.03
C ASP A 181 1.62 11.99 -14.12
N GLY A 182 0.37 12.27 -14.48
CA GLY A 182 -0.67 11.24 -14.62
C GLY A 182 -0.38 10.26 -15.77
N VAL A 183 0.21 10.77 -16.86
CA VAL A 183 0.62 9.96 -18.00
C VAL A 183 1.79 9.06 -17.64
N MET A 184 2.82 9.60 -16.98
CA MET A 184 3.98 8.84 -16.50
C MET A 184 3.56 7.73 -15.55
N ARG A 185 2.65 8.00 -14.60
CA ARG A 185 2.08 6.97 -13.73
C ARG A 185 1.39 5.87 -14.53
N THR A 186 0.60 6.23 -15.53
CA THR A 186 -0.11 5.26 -16.39
C THR A 186 0.88 4.41 -17.19
N LEU A 187 1.94 5.00 -17.74
CA LEU A 187 2.96 4.27 -18.51
C LEU A 187 3.78 3.31 -17.64
N LEU A 188 4.08 3.68 -16.39
CA LEU A 188 4.71 2.82 -15.39
C LEU A 188 3.78 1.65 -14.99
N GLN A 189 2.51 1.93 -14.68
CA GLN A 189 1.52 0.90 -14.34
C GLN A 189 1.30 -0.11 -15.47
N ARG A 190 1.42 0.34 -16.72
CA ARG A 190 1.33 -0.52 -17.92
C ARG A 190 2.65 -1.24 -18.25
N GLY A 191 3.69 -1.07 -17.45
CA GLY A 191 4.99 -1.70 -17.66
C GLY A 191 5.72 -1.25 -18.92
N LEU A 192 5.32 -0.13 -19.53
CA LEU A 192 6.01 0.42 -20.71
C LEU A 192 7.27 1.21 -20.32
N LEU A 193 7.29 1.74 -19.09
CA LEU A 193 8.41 2.42 -18.47
C LEU A 193 8.79 1.74 -17.16
N GLU A 194 10.04 1.94 -16.73
CA GLU A 194 10.56 1.55 -15.42
C GLU A 194 11.53 2.60 -14.87
N GLU A 195 11.84 2.52 -13.58
CA GLU A 195 12.81 3.40 -12.93
C GLU A 195 14.25 2.96 -13.24
N ALA A 196 15.09 3.93 -13.57
CA ALA A 196 16.47 3.76 -14.01
C ALA A 196 17.46 4.41 -13.02
N GLY A 197 17.17 4.33 -11.73
CA GLY A 197 17.96 4.96 -10.66
C GLY A 197 17.65 6.44 -10.46
N THR A 198 18.61 7.18 -9.89
CA THR A 198 18.45 8.60 -9.53
C THR A 198 19.58 9.46 -10.11
N GLU A 199 19.24 10.67 -10.55
CA GLU A 199 20.20 11.65 -11.06
C GLU A 199 21.13 12.13 -9.91
N PRO A 200 22.46 12.07 -10.07
CA PRO A 200 23.39 12.33 -8.96
C PRO A 200 23.33 13.75 -8.39
N GLU A 201 23.03 14.74 -9.24
CA GLU A 201 23.07 16.16 -8.89
C GLU A 201 21.78 16.62 -8.21
N THR A 202 20.64 16.10 -8.65
CA THR A 202 19.31 16.55 -8.20
C THR A 202 18.61 15.53 -7.30
N GLY A 203 19.07 14.28 -7.29
CA GLY A 203 18.39 13.15 -6.63
C GLY A 203 17.10 12.72 -7.35
N ALA A 204 16.80 13.26 -8.53
CA ALA A 204 15.55 12.97 -9.24
C ALA A 204 15.53 11.53 -9.78
N ILE A 205 14.39 10.84 -9.64
CA ILE A 205 14.19 9.51 -10.23
C ILE A 205 14.24 9.62 -11.76
N LEU A 206 15.06 8.77 -12.36
CA LEU A 206 15.21 8.61 -13.80
C LEU A 206 14.31 7.49 -14.31
N TYR A 207 13.82 7.62 -15.53
CA TYR A 207 12.94 6.67 -16.17
C TYR A 207 13.52 6.21 -17.51
N ARG A 208 13.24 4.95 -17.86
CA ARG A 208 13.57 4.34 -19.16
C ARG A 208 12.45 3.43 -19.64
N THR A 209 12.47 3.08 -20.92
CA THR A 209 11.59 2.07 -21.50
C THR A 209 12.00 0.66 -21.09
N THR A 210 11.02 -0.26 -21.09
CA THR A 210 11.21 -1.66 -20.69
C THR A 210 11.39 -2.59 -21.90
N HIS A 211 11.71 -3.86 -21.66
CA HIS A 211 11.62 -4.89 -22.70
C HIS A 211 10.19 -5.07 -23.25
N TYR A 212 9.18 -4.92 -22.39
CA TYR A 212 7.78 -4.97 -22.81
C TYR A 212 7.45 -3.87 -23.82
N PHE A 213 8.02 -2.67 -23.69
CA PHE A 213 7.89 -1.63 -24.72
C PHE A 213 8.43 -2.10 -26.09
N LEU A 214 9.63 -2.70 -26.13
CA LEU A 214 10.25 -3.17 -27.37
C LEU A 214 9.40 -4.25 -28.04
N GLU A 215 8.90 -5.22 -27.28
CA GLU A 215 8.00 -6.27 -27.76
C GLU A 215 6.73 -5.69 -28.38
N ARG A 216 6.13 -4.67 -27.74
CA ARG A 216 4.89 -4.03 -28.21
C ARG A 216 5.12 -3.14 -29.43
N MET A 217 6.32 -2.58 -29.60
CA MET A 217 6.71 -1.80 -30.77
C MET A 217 7.26 -2.67 -31.91
N GLY A 218 7.51 -3.96 -31.68
CA GLY A 218 8.10 -4.86 -32.66
C GLY A 218 9.57 -4.54 -32.96
N LEU A 219 10.29 -3.95 -32.00
CA LEU A 219 11.69 -3.55 -32.12
C LEU A 219 12.59 -4.58 -31.45
N ARG A 220 13.76 -4.84 -32.03
CA ARG A 220 14.80 -5.68 -31.40
C ARG A 220 15.64 -4.92 -30.37
N GLY A 221 15.69 -3.59 -30.51
CA GLY A 221 16.46 -2.70 -29.66
C GLY A 221 16.06 -1.24 -29.89
N LEU A 222 16.54 -0.35 -29.02
CA LEU A 222 16.24 1.08 -29.12
C LEU A 222 16.99 1.76 -30.27
N ASP A 223 18.04 1.13 -30.79
CA ASP A 223 18.77 1.53 -31.99
C ASP A 223 17.93 1.42 -33.26
N GLU A 224 16.81 0.69 -33.24
CA GLU A 224 15.86 0.61 -34.34
C GLU A 224 14.81 1.73 -34.32
N LEU A 225 14.84 2.61 -33.33
CA LEU A 225 13.96 3.78 -33.31
C LEU A 225 14.32 4.70 -34.48
N PRO A 226 13.33 5.17 -35.27
CA PRO A 226 13.57 6.09 -36.37
C PRO A 226 14.35 7.32 -35.88
N GLU A 227 15.34 7.78 -36.64
CA GLU A 227 15.99 9.04 -36.31
C GLU A 227 14.94 10.17 -36.29
N LEU A 228 15.09 11.08 -35.32
CA LEU A 228 14.32 12.32 -35.31
C LEU A 228 14.75 13.10 -36.56
N ALA A 229 14.01 12.93 -37.66
CA ALA A 229 14.34 13.52 -38.95
C ALA A 229 14.59 15.04 -38.85
N PRO A 230 15.40 15.63 -39.74
CA PRO A 230 15.81 17.04 -39.71
C PRO A 230 14.67 18.05 -40.01
N PHE A 231 13.40 17.67 -39.85
CA PHE A 231 12.24 18.55 -40.09
C PHE A 231 11.68 19.19 -38.82
N LEU A 232 12.40 19.11 -37.71
CA LEU A 232 12.13 19.97 -36.55
C LEU A 232 12.87 21.29 -36.77
N PRO A 233 12.19 22.45 -36.76
CA PRO A 233 12.89 23.73 -36.71
C PRO A 233 13.82 23.72 -35.49
N GLU A 234 15.06 24.16 -35.69
CA GLU A 234 16.07 24.23 -34.64
C GLU A 234 15.51 24.97 -33.42
N ALA A 235 15.71 24.40 -32.23
CA ALA A 235 15.14 24.87 -30.97
C ALA A 235 15.61 26.29 -30.54
N GLU A 236 16.45 26.94 -31.35
CA GLU A 236 16.95 28.30 -31.16
C GLU A 236 16.01 29.38 -31.73
N ALA A 237 14.92 29.00 -32.40
CA ALA A 237 13.93 29.96 -32.93
C ALA A 237 12.80 30.35 -31.93
N VAL A 238 12.77 29.79 -30.72
CA VAL A 238 11.69 30.05 -29.73
C VAL A 238 12.06 31.12 -28.69
N GLU A 239 13.28 31.66 -28.70
CA GLU A 239 13.68 32.77 -27.81
C GLU A 239 13.42 34.17 -28.40
N GLY A 240 12.75 34.28 -29.56
CA GLY A 240 12.60 35.54 -30.29
C GLY A 240 11.20 36.16 -30.39
N GLU A 241 10.15 35.54 -29.85
CA GLU A 241 8.77 36.06 -29.98
C GLU A 241 8.06 36.16 -28.63
N THR A 242 8.77 36.65 -27.61
CA THR A 242 8.12 37.46 -26.59
C THR A 242 8.14 38.91 -27.06
N GLN A 243 6.94 39.47 -27.26
CA GLN A 243 6.63 40.91 -27.44
C GLN A 243 6.45 41.38 -28.89
N GLU A 244 5.20 41.39 -29.37
CA GLU A 244 4.47 42.64 -29.69
C GLU A 244 3.03 42.38 -30.22
N GLY A 245 2.06 43.11 -29.65
CA GLY A 245 0.81 43.47 -30.32
C GLY A 245 -0.47 42.77 -29.87
N MET A 246 -0.91 42.94 -28.61
CA MET A 246 -2.36 42.87 -28.34
C MET A 246 -3.02 44.14 -28.92
N PRO A 247 -3.97 44.05 -29.87
CA PRO A 247 -4.81 45.20 -30.15
C PRO A 247 -5.72 45.46 -28.95
N SER A 248 -5.66 46.70 -28.44
CA SER A 248 -6.60 47.23 -27.46
C SER A 248 -8.03 47.07 -27.97
N PHE A 249 -8.85 46.31 -27.24
CA PHE A 249 -10.31 46.43 -27.33
C PHE A 249 -10.75 47.36 -26.19
N ASP A 250 -10.75 48.66 -26.48
CA ASP A 250 -11.45 49.64 -25.68
C ASP A 250 -12.96 49.38 -25.80
N VAL A 251 -13.58 48.98 -24.68
CA VAL A 251 -15.02 48.82 -24.54
C VAL A 251 -15.49 49.82 -23.47
N ASP A 252 -16.06 50.93 -23.92
CA ASP A 252 -17.18 51.70 -23.32
C ASP A 252 -17.43 52.96 -24.19
N ASP A 253 -18.48 53.00 -25.03
CA ASP A 253 -19.87 53.49 -24.80
C ASP A 253 -20.04 54.87 -25.53
N PRO A 254 -21.22 55.44 -25.90
CA PRO A 254 -22.62 54.99 -25.98
C PRO A 254 -23.31 55.15 -27.36
N SER A 255 -24.56 54.68 -27.43
CA SER A 255 -25.52 54.73 -28.56
C SER A 255 -25.74 56.14 -29.17
N PRO A 256 -26.19 56.23 -30.45
CA PRO A 256 -27.55 56.76 -30.67
C PRO A 256 -28.34 56.13 -31.85
N ASP A 257 -29.65 56.04 -31.62
CA ASP A 257 -30.79 56.14 -32.54
C ASP A 257 -30.72 55.58 -33.97
N SER A 258 -31.67 54.69 -34.27
CA SER A 258 -32.41 54.73 -35.53
C SER A 258 -33.86 54.33 -35.31
N GLN A 259 -34.72 55.33 -35.44
CA GLN A 259 -36.13 55.22 -35.75
C GLN A 259 -36.33 54.31 -36.98
N THR A 260 -37.45 53.57 -37.04
CA THR A 260 -38.53 53.77 -38.03
C THR A 260 -39.51 52.59 -37.99
N GLU A 261 -40.76 52.92 -37.64
CA GLU A 261 -42.06 52.38 -38.10
C GLU A 261 -42.11 50.99 -38.76
N HIS A 262 -42.92 50.09 -38.20
CA HIS A 262 -44.27 49.82 -38.71
C HIS A 262 -45.14 48.99 -37.75
#